data_AF-A0A847WGZ3-F1
#
_entry.id   AF-A0A847WGZ3-F1
#
_cell.length_a   1.000
_cell.length_b   1.000
_cell.length_c   1.000
_cell.angle_alpha   90.00
_cell.angle_beta   90.00
_cell.angle_gamma   90.00
#
_symmetry.space_group_name_H-M   'P 1'
#
loop_
_entity.id
_entity.type
_entity.pdbx_description
1 polymer ?
#
loop_
_entity_poly.entity_id
_entity_poly.type
_entity_poly.pdbx_seq_one_letter_code
_entity_poly.pdbx_strand_id
1 'polypeptide(L)'
;MKILHINSYYSGSKFYKNLYDYQVNNGLDISVFVPVATSINNHKDFGTYTTIAKNHNKFDRFVFHVKHRKIFKNIVEEVDFNKHDCMHAHSLFSNGYIAMKLKETYGLPYVVAVRDTDINVFFKKCIICES
;
A
#
# COMPACT_ATOMS: atom_id res chain seq x y z
N MET A 1 5.62 18.01 -6.80
CA MET A 1 5.98 16.59 -6.67
C MET A 1 4.74 15.85 -6.20
N LYS A 2 4.28 14.85 -6.96
CA LYS A 2 3.08 14.06 -6.71
C LYS A 2 3.46 12.69 -6.18
N ILE A 3 3.02 12.36 -4.97
CA ILE A 3 3.47 11.15 -4.25
C ILE A 3 2.32 10.15 -4.17
N LEU A 4 2.56 8.92 -4.62
CA LEU A 4 1.65 7.80 -4.42
C LEU A 4 2.03 7.01 -3.16
N HIS A 5 1.21 7.03 -2.13
CA HIS A 5 1.38 6.19 -0.96
C HIS A 5 0.69 4.83 -1.15
N ILE A 6 1.42 3.74 -0.89
CA ILE A 6 0.86 2.39 -0.83
C ILE A 6 0.82 1.98 0.64
N ASN A 7 -0.40 1.92 1.21
CA ASN A 7 -0.59 1.71 2.63
C ASN A 7 -1.73 0.73 2.96
N SER A 8 -1.36 -0.52 3.20
CA SER A 8 -2.27 -1.59 3.64
C SER A 8 -2.70 -1.53 5.13
N TYR A 9 -2.11 -0.66 5.95
CA TYR A 9 -2.39 -0.56 7.40
C TYR A 9 -3.44 0.50 7.76
N TYR A 10 -4.01 1.16 6.76
CA TYR A 10 -4.84 2.35 6.93
C TYR A 10 -6.17 2.10 7.68
N SER A 11 -6.62 0.85 7.78
CA SER A 11 -7.93 0.51 8.35
C SER A 11 -8.00 0.52 9.90
N GLY A 12 -6.84 0.48 10.58
CA GLY A 12 -6.76 0.25 12.02
C GLY A 12 -6.88 1.49 12.92
N SER A 13 -6.32 2.64 12.54
CA SER A 13 -6.15 3.80 13.44
C SER A 13 -6.20 5.16 12.72
N LYS A 14 -6.41 6.24 13.48
CA LYS A 14 -6.42 7.64 12.96
C LYS A 14 -5.02 8.16 12.59
N PHE A 15 -3.96 7.43 12.91
CA PHE A 15 -2.58 7.88 12.74
C PHE A 15 -2.27 8.31 11.30
N TYR A 16 -2.54 7.43 10.33
CA TYR A 16 -2.21 7.72 8.94
C TYR A 16 -3.09 8.81 8.35
N LYS A 17 -4.36 8.91 8.77
CA LYS A 17 -5.21 10.01 8.35
C LYS A 17 -4.60 11.35 8.79
N ASN A 18 -4.21 11.47 10.06
CA ASN A 18 -3.55 12.68 10.56
C ASN A 18 -2.24 12.98 9.81
N LEU A 19 -1.47 11.94 9.48
CA LEU A 19 -0.23 12.08 8.71
C LEU A 19 -0.48 12.61 7.29
N TYR A 20 -1.51 12.11 6.61
CA TYR A 20 -1.86 12.54 5.25
C TYR A 20 -2.53 13.91 5.25
N ASP A 21 -3.43 14.18 6.20
CA ASP A 21 -4.02 15.50 6.40
C ASP A 21 -2.92 16.55 6.64
N TYR A 22 -1.92 16.24 7.46
CA TYR A 22 -0.76 17.11 7.65
C TYR A 22 -0.02 17.36 6.33
N GLN A 23 0.25 16.33 5.53
CA GLN A 23 0.93 16.49 4.24
C GLN A 23 0.13 17.37 3.28
N VAL A 24 -1.17 17.14 3.14
CA VAL A 24 -2.06 17.94 2.28
C VAL A 24 -2.14 19.39 2.77
N ASN A 25 -2.27 19.60 4.07
CA ASN A 25 -2.31 20.94 4.67
C ASN A 25 -0.99 21.71 4.48
N ASN A 26 0.13 21.01 4.31
CA ASN A 26 1.43 21.60 3.96
C ASN A 26 1.64 21.74 2.44
N GLY A 27 0.60 21.53 1.62
CA GLY A 27 0.63 21.73 0.18
C GLY A 27 1.26 20.57 -0.61
N LEU A 28 1.44 19.39 0.00
CA LEU A 28 1.89 18.21 -0.73
C LEU A 28 0.73 17.60 -1.53
N ASP A 29 1.02 17.28 -2.80
CA ASP A 29 0.09 16.58 -3.68
C ASP A 29 0.30 15.06 -3.50
N ILE A 30 -0.66 14.44 -2.81
CA ILE A 30 -0.58 13.02 -2.44
C ILE A 30 -1.82 12.25 -2.90
N SER A 31 -1.58 11.02 -3.31
CA SER A 31 -2.60 10.00 -3.54
C SER A 31 -2.33 8.82 -2.63
N VAL A 32 -3.35 8.24 -2.01
CA VAL A 32 -3.18 7.12 -1.07
C VAL A 32 -3.96 5.91 -1.58
N PHE A 33 -3.25 4.86 -1.96
CA PHE A 33 -3.84 3.57 -2.31
C PHE A 33 -3.88 2.64 -1.11
N VAL A 34 -5.09 2.22 -0.73
CA VAL A 34 -5.33 1.41 0.47
C VAL A 34 -5.96 0.07 0.08
N PRO A 35 -5.17 -1.00 -0.03
CA PRO A 35 -5.72 -2.33 -0.22
C PRO A 35 -6.34 -2.84 1.09
N VAL A 36 -7.66 -3.07 1.09
CA VAL A 36 -8.41 -3.60 2.24
C VAL A 36 -9.01 -4.97 1.93
N ALA A 37 -9.20 -5.77 2.98
CA ALA A 37 -9.92 -7.03 2.84
C ALA A 37 -11.40 -6.76 2.52
N THR A 38 -12.00 -7.58 1.64
CA THR A 38 -13.42 -7.49 1.22
C THR A 38 -14.41 -7.51 2.39
N SER A 39 -14.05 -8.17 3.49
CA SER A 39 -14.86 -8.26 4.71
C SER A 39 -14.86 -6.99 5.58
N ILE A 40 -14.06 -5.97 5.26
CA ILE A 40 -14.01 -4.72 6.03
C ILE A 40 -15.09 -3.77 5.50
N ASN A 41 -16.05 -3.42 6.36
CA ASN A 41 -17.01 -2.37 6.07
C ASN A 41 -16.34 -0.99 6.28
N ASN A 42 -16.11 -0.28 5.17
CA ASN A 42 -15.50 1.04 5.17
C ASN A 42 -16.53 2.10 5.54
N HIS A 43 -16.75 2.31 6.84
CA HIS A 43 -17.57 3.41 7.37
C HIS A 43 -16.72 4.57 7.92
N LYS A 44 -15.40 4.59 7.67
CA LYS A 44 -14.51 5.64 8.17
C LYS A 44 -14.20 6.66 7.08
N ASP A 45 -14.20 7.93 7.45
CA ASP A 45 -13.63 9.00 6.63
C ASP A 45 -12.12 8.83 6.53
N PHE A 46 -11.65 8.74 5.30
CA PHE A 46 -10.29 8.38 4.93
C PHE A 46 -9.60 9.51 4.13
N GLY A 47 -10.26 10.66 3.97
CA GLY A 47 -9.76 11.79 3.17
C GLY A 47 -10.05 11.62 1.68
N THR A 48 -10.20 12.74 0.97
CA THR A 48 -10.49 12.80 -0.48
C THR A 48 -9.33 12.33 -1.36
N TYR A 49 -8.12 12.28 -0.79
CA TYR A 49 -6.89 11.80 -1.42
C TYR A 49 -6.76 10.26 -1.40
N THR A 50 -7.73 9.54 -0.84
CA THR A 50 -7.62 8.09 -0.63
C THR A 50 -8.48 7.29 -1.61
N THR A 51 -7.84 6.34 -2.30
CA THR A 51 -8.48 5.27 -3.07
C THR A 51 -8.48 3.99 -2.27
N ILE A 52 -9.67 3.46 -1.94
CA ILE A 52 -9.81 2.23 -1.17
C ILE A 52 -10.18 1.07 -2.06
N ALA A 53 -9.29 0.10 -2.09
CA ALA A 53 -9.35 -1.05 -2.97
C ALA A 53 -9.72 -2.32 -2.19
N LYS A 54 -10.93 -2.85 -2.39
CA LYS A 54 -11.38 -4.12 -1.78
C LYS A 54 -10.87 -5.30 -2.62
N ASN A 55 -9.66 -5.79 -2.33
CA ASN A 55 -8.93 -6.62 -3.29
C ASN A 55 -8.45 -7.98 -2.77
N HIS A 56 -8.70 -8.35 -1.52
CA HIS A 56 -8.33 -9.67 -1.00
C HIS A 56 -9.30 -10.20 0.06
N ASN A 57 -9.48 -11.52 0.12
CA ASN A 57 -10.26 -12.18 1.15
C ASN A 57 -9.40 -12.41 2.41
N LYS A 58 -10.02 -12.53 3.60
CA LYS A 58 -9.29 -12.81 4.87
C LYS A 58 -8.38 -14.05 4.77
N PHE A 59 -8.78 -15.04 3.98
CA PHE A 59 -8.03 -16.28 3.76
C PHE A 59 -6.85 -16.14 2.78
N ASP A 60 -6.77 -15.07 1.98
CA ASP A 60 -5.60 -14.79 1.12
C ASP A 60 -4.35 -14.45 1.96
N ARG A 61 -4.48 -14.25 3.29
CA ARG A 61 -3.36 -13.99 4.19
C ARG A 61 -2.33 -15.12 4.23
N PHE A 62 -2.73 -16.35 3.93
CA PHE A 62 -1.85 -17.52 4.02
C PHE A 62 -0.92 -17.70 2.81
N VAL A 63 -1.27 -17.11 1.65
CA VAL A 63 -0.46 -17.22 0.43
C VAL A 63 -0.04 -15.83 -0.02
N PHE A 64 1.19 -15.44 0.35
CA PHE A 64 1.75 -14.12 0.07
C PHE A 64 1.62 -13.74 -1.41
N HIS A 65 2.07 -14.60 -2.33
CA HIS A 65 2.05 -14.28 -3.77
C HIS A 65 0.63 -14.08 -4.33
N VAL A 66 -0.35 -14.91 -3.92
CA VAL A 66 -1.74 -14.79 -4.40
C VAL A 66 -2.34 -13.46 -3.98
N LYS A 67 -2.17 -13.09 -2.70
CA LYS A 67 -2.63 -11.81 -2.19
C LYS A 67 -1.99 -10.64 -2.94
N HIS A 68 -0.66 -10.63 -3.08
CA HIS A 68 0.04 -9.49 -3.68
C HIS A 68 -0.20 -9.39 -5.18
N ARG A 69 -0.44 -10.51 -5.89
CA ARG A 69 -0.84 -10.48 -7.31
C ARG A 69 -2.20 -9.82 -7.51
N LYS A 70 -3.17 -10.09 -6.62
CA LYS A 70 -4.49 -9.42 -6.66
C LYS A 70 -4.37 -7.92 -6.39
N ILE A 71 -3.57 -7.54 -5.38
CA ILE A 71 -3.33 -6.12 -5.06
C ILE A 71 -2.62 -5.42 -6.23
N PHE A 72 -1.61 -6.06 -6.83
CA PHE A 72 -0.90 -5.51 -7.98
C PHE A 72 -1.82 -5.30 -9.19
N LYS A 73 -2.67 -6.29 -9.51
CA LYS A 73 -3.63 -6.14 -10.61
C LYS A 73 -4.55 -4.93 -10.38
N ASN A 74 -5.04 -4.79 -9.15
CA ASN A 74 -6.03 -3.78 -8.84
C ASN A 74 -5.42 -2.36 -8.75
N ILE A 75 -4.21 -2.19 -8.21
CA ILE A 75 -3.54 -0.87 -8.24
C ILE A 75 -3.25 -0.43 -9.69
N VAL A 76 -2.94 -1.36 -10.59
CA VAL A 76 -2.73 -1.06 -12.01
C VAL A 76 -4.02 -0.61 -12.71
N GLU A 77 -5.17 -1.14 -12.31
CA GLU A 77 -6.47 -0.77 -12.87
C GLU A 77 -6.98 0.58 -12.31
N GLU A 78 -6.65 0.91 -11.06
CA GLU A 78 -7.21 2.07 -10.35
C GLU A 78 -6.31 3.31 -10.37
N VAL A 79 -5.00 3.15 -10.60
CA VAL A 79 -4.03 4.23 -10.47
C VAL A 79 -3.35 4.53 -11.81
N ASP A 80 -3.38 5.80 -12.20
CA ASP A 80 -2.60 6.31 -13.32
C ASP A 80 -1.19 6.71 -12.85
N PHE A 81 -0.21 5.84 -13.10
CA PHE A 81 1.17 6.03 -12.64
C PHE A 81 1.88 7.21 -13.32
N ASN A 82 1.43 7.64 -14.51
CA ASN A 82 2.02 8.80 -15.21
C ASN A 82 1.70 10.13 -14.52
N LYS A 83 0.72 10.13 -13.60
CA LYS A 83 0.37 11.30 -12.79
C LYS A 83 1.22 11.44 -11.53
N HIS A 84 2.19 10.56 -11.29
CA HIS A 84 2.95 10.54 -10.04
C HIS A 84 4.45 10.60 -10.34
N ASP A 85 5.20 11.24 -9.45
CA ASP A 85 6.66 11.38 -9.58
C ASP A 85 7.39 10.27 -8.80
N CYS A 86 6.81 9.79 -7.70
CA CYS A 86 7.37 8.71 -6.89
C CYS A 86 6.30 7.96 -6.08
N MET A 87 6.68 6.79 -5.58
CA MET A 87 5.88 5.97 -4.67
C MET A 87 6.50 5.91 -3.27
N HIS A 88 5.66 5.85 -2.23
CA HIS A 88 6.09 5.57 -0.87
C HIS A 88 5.34 4.35 -0.30
N ALA A 89 6.07 3.28 -0.06
CA ALA A 89 5.57 2.03 0.51
C ALA A 89 5.72 2.01 2.04
N HIS A 90 4.62 1.79 2.76
CA HIS A 90 4.60 1.90 4.24
C HIS A 90 4.97 0.61 5.00
N SER A 91 5.57 -0.36 4.32
CA SER A 91 6.14 -1.57 4.93
C SER A 91 7.12 -2.22 3.97
N LEU A 92 8.13 -2.90 4.51
CA LEU A 92 9.17 -3.56 3.73
C LEU A 92 8.60 -4.61 2.76
N PHE A 93 7.81 -5.56 3.27
CA PHE A 93 7.42 -6.72 2.48
C PHE A 93 6.18 -6.47 1.63
N SER A 94 5.02 -6.20 2.23
CA SER A 94 3.77 -6.16 1.47
C SER A 94 3.71 -4.98 0.50
N ASN A 95 3.84 -3.76 1.01
CA ASN A 95 3.78 -2.56 0.18
C ASN A 95 5.07 -2.42 -0.66
N GLY A 96 6.23 -2.77 -0.10
CA GLY A 96 7.51 -2.69 -0.79
C GLY A 96 7.62 -3.64 -1.97
N TYR A 97 7.12 -4.89 -1.85
CA TYR A 97 7.03 -5.82 -2.98
C TYR A 97 6.21 -5.25 -4.14
N ILE A 98 5.06 -4.64 -3.85
CA ILE A 98 4.20 -4.02 -4.87
C ILE A 98 4.94 -2.85 -5.53
N ALA A 99 5.56 -1.98 -4.73
CA ALA A 99 6.31 -0.82 -5.25
C ALA A 99 7.50 -1.24 -6.12
N MET A 100 8.22 -2.30 -5.73
CA MET A 100 9.29 -2.89 -6.54
C MET A 100 8.76 -3.38 -7.89
N LYS A 101 7.66 -4.15 -7.89
CA LYS A 101 7.04 -4.65 -9.13
C LYS A 101 6.54 -3.51 -10.02
N LEU A 102 5.97 -2.45 -9.44
CA LEU A 102 5.54 -1.28 -10.18
C LEU A 102 6.72 -0.50 -10.78
N LYS A 103 7.85 -0.39 -10.09
CA LYS A 103 9.08 0.17 -10.66
C LYS A 103 9.58 -0.67 -11.83
N GLU A 104 9.60 -1.99 -11.69
CA GLU A 104 10.00 -2.90 -12.77
C GLU A 104 9.11 -2.76 -14.01
N THR A 105 7.79 -2.58 -13.84
CA THR A 105 6.84 -2.48 -14.96
C THR A 105 6.70 -1.06 -15.53
N TYR A 106 6.71 -0.01 -14.70
CA TYR A 106 6.37 1.36 -15.10
C TYR A 106 7.51 2.38 -14.89
N GLY A 107 8.64 1.98 -14.30
CA GLY A 107 9.79 2.86 -14.10
C GLY A 107 9.66 3.89 -12.97
N LEU A 108 8.51 3.94 -12.28
CA LEU A 108 8.26 4.91 -11.21
C LEU A 108 9.16 4.64 -9.98
N PRO A 109 10.03 5.59 -9.56
CA PRO A 109 10.91 5.39 -8.41
C PRO A 109 10.10 5.28 -7.11
N TYR A 110 10.64 4.57 -6.12
CA TYR A 110 9.96 4.36 -4.85
C TYR A 110 10.88 4.41 -3.64
N VAL A 111 10.29 4.77 -2.50
CA VAL A 111 10.89 4.73 -1.16
C VAL A 111 10.10 3.74 -0.31
N VAL A 112 10.77 3.03 0.59
CA VAL A 112 10.16 2.04 1.47
C VAL A 112 10.45 2.38 2.92
N ALA A 113 9.39 2.41 3.74
CA ALA A 113 9.53 2.45 5.19
C ALA A 113 9.84 1.05 5.73
N VAL A 114 10.97 0.94 6.45
CA VAL A 114 11.40 -0.30 7.10
C VAL A 114 11.09 -0.23 8.58
N ARG A 115 10.41 -1.24 9.12
CA ARG A 115 10.11 -1.37 10.55
C ARG A 115 10.78 -2.61 11.12
N ASP A 116 11.15 -2.54 12.40
CA ASP A 116 11.72 -3.68 13.11
C ASP A 116 10.81 -4.91 13.09
N THR A 117 9.50 -4.71 13.23
CA THR A 117 8.51 -5.78 13.13
C THR A 117 8.46 -6.42 11.75
N ASP A 118 8.73 -5.66 10.69
CA ASP A 118 8.75 -6.22 9.34
C ASP A 118 9.87 -7.26 9.26
N ILE A 119 11.07 -6.95 9.72
CA ILE A 119 12.20 -7.88 9.70
C ILE A 119 11.95 -9.03 10.70
N ASN A 120 11.73 -8.74 11.97
CA ASN A 120 11.76 -9.75 13.03
C ASN A 120 10.53 -10.67 13.05
N VAL A 121 9.37 -10.20 12.57
CA VAL A 121 8.12 -10.98 12.62
C VAL A 121 7.80 -11.61 11.28
N PHE A 122 8.07 -10.93 10.16
CA PHE A 122 7.75 -11.48 8.83
C PHE A 122 8.64 -12.68 8.50
N PHE A 123 9.96 -12.60 8.73
CA PHE A 123 10.86 -13.73 8.49
C PHE A 123 10.52 -14.95 9.35
N LYS A 124 9.99 -14.76 10.56
CA LYS A 124 9.57 -15.87 11.44
C LYS A 124 8.23 -16.50 11.07
N LYS A 125 7.37 -15.80 10.33
CA LYS A 125 5.98 -16.21 10.04
C LYS A 125 5.70 -16.48 8.56
N CYS A 126 6.60 -16.12 7.65
CA CYS A 126 6.44 -16.42 6.23
C CYS A 126 6.62 -17.92 6.03
N ILE A 127 5.54 -18.61 5.62
CA ILE A 127 5.56 -20.06 5.37
C ILE A 127 6.08 -20.35 3.95
N ILE A 128 5.87 -19.44 2.99
CA ILE A 128 6.37 -19.54 1.61
C ILE A 128 6.82 -18.16 1.15
N CYS A 129 8.13 -17.99 1.00
CA CYS A 129 8.81 -16.82 0.47
C CYS A 129 9.81 -17.33 -0.58
N GLU A 130 9.35 -17.92 -1.68
CA GLU A 130 10.24 -18.30 -2.79
C GLU A 130 10.12 -17.28 -3.93
N SER A 131 11.28 -16.82 -4.37
CA SER A 131 11.56 -15.78 -5.37
C SER A 131 11.29 -16.21 -6.79
#